data_AF-A0A6I7Q1M1-F1
#
_entry.id   AF-A0A6I7Q1M1-F1
#
_cell.length_a   1.000
_cell.length_b   1.000
_cell.length_c   1.000
_cell.angle_alpha   90.00
_cell.angle_beta   90.00
_cell.angle_gamma   90.00
#
_symmetry.space_group_name_H-M   'P 1'
#
loop_
_entity.id
_entity.type
_entity.pdbx_description
1 polymer ?
#
loop_
_entity_poly.entity_id
_entity_poly.type
_entity_poly.pdbx_seq_one_letter_code
_entity_poly.pdbx_strand_id
1 'polypeptide(L)'
;MLKALTLILCCQLLGEIAVLLLHLPLPGPVLGMLLLFAGLSWRGLPAGVAQSADTLLGHLPLLFVPAGVGVMVHWQRLLADWPTLVAALLPGTLAVLLITALTMRAMRWLLGPRAGGGGPGGRTQSAAQASTDGGTDGGAETALGAGARAGHG
;
A
#
# COMPACT_ATOMS: atom_id res chain seq x y z
N MET A 1 22.15 -11.04 3.53
CA MET A 1 22.22 -9.89 2.60
C MET A 1 22.97 -10.25 1.33
N LEU A 2 24.31 -10.42 1.31
CA LEU A 2 25.05 -10.68 0.07
C LEU A 2 24.51 -11.86 -0.76
N LYS A 3 24.29 -13.03 -0.15
CA LYS A 3 23.74 -14.20 -0.87
C LYS A 3 22.41 -13.91 -1.57
N ALA A 4 21.52 -13.18 -0.91
CA ALA A 4 20.22 -12.80 -1.43
C ALA A 4 20.32 -11.71 -2.50
N LEU A 5 21.19 -10.70 -2.31
CA LEU A 5 21.47 -9.67 -3.30
C LEU A 5 22.07 -10.27 -4.58
N THR A 6 23.07 -11.14 -4.46
CA THR A 6 23.68 -11.86 -5.58
C THR A 6 22.64 -12.72 -6.30
N LEU A 7 21.72 -13.36 -5.58
CA LEU A 7 20.62 -14.11 -6.19
C LEU A 7 19.71 -13.18 -7.03
N ILE A 8 19.28 -12.04 -6.48
CA ILE A 8 18.45 -11.04 -7.18
C ILE A 8 19.20 -10.54 -8.44
N LEU A 9 20.47 -10.17 -8.31
CA LEU A 9 21.28 -9.65 -9.41
C LEU A 9 21.59 -10.72 -10.49
N CYS A 10 21.87 -11.97 -10.10
CA CYS A 10 22.05 -13.06 -11.07
C CYS A 10 20.77 -13.32 -11.84
N CYS A 11 19.62 -13.28 -11.17
CA CYS A 11 18.33 -13.47 -11.80
C CYS A 11 18.00 -12.34 -12.78
N GLN A 12 18.26 -11.10 -12.36
CA GLN A 12 18.20 -9.90 -13.19
C GLN A 12 19.09 -10.00 -14.43
N LEU A 13 20.35 -10.44 -14.27
CA LEU A 13 21.30 -10.60 -15.36
C LEU A 13 20.89 -11.73 -16.32
N LEU A 14 20.38 -12.86 -15.81
CA LEU A 14 19.82 -13.92 -16.63
C LEU A 14 18.61 -13.45 -17.45
N GLY A 15 17.73 -12.65 -16.86
CA GLY A 15 16.60 -12.04 -17.55
C GLY A 15 17.05 -11.11 -18.68
N GLU A 16 18.06 -10.27 -18.43
CA GLU A 16 18.67 -9.41 -19.44
C GLU A 16 19.27 -10.22 -20.60
N ILE A 17 20.09 -11.23 -20.28
CA ILE A 17 20.71 -12.10 -21.29
C ILE A 17 19.64 -12.82 -22.11
N ALA A 18 18.59 -13.33 -21.48
CA ALA A 18 17.51 -14.02 -22.18
C ALA A 18 16.70 -13.09 -23.09
N VAL A 19 16.40 -11.86 -22.66
CA VAL A 19 15.76 -10.84 -23.50
C VAL A 19 16.64 -10.51 -24.69
N LEU A 20 17.95 -10.33 -24.47
CA LEU A 20 18.91 -10.00 -25.53
C LEU A 20 19.02 -11.13 -26.55
N LEU A 21 19.03 -12.39 -26.08
CA LEU A 21 19.19 -13.56 -26.94
C LEU A 21 17.92 -13.88 -27.74
N LEU A 22 16.74 -13.70 -27.14
CA LEU A 22 15.45 -13.92 -27.82
C LEU A 22 14.93 -12.68 -28.57
N HIS A 23 15.61 -11.53 -28.49
CA HIS A 23 15.15 -10.25 -29.05
C HIS A 23 13.72 -9.86 -28.63
N LEU A 24 13.38 -10.11 -27.35
CA LEU A 24 12.06 -9.76 -26.84
C LEU A 24 11.94 -8.23 -26.65
N PRO A 25 10.82 -7.60 -27.05
CA PRO A 25 10.57 -6.17 -26.81
C PRO A 25 10.14 -5.91 -25.35
N LEU A 26 10.83 -6.53 -24.39
CA LEU A 26 10.57 -6.37 -22.96
C LEU A 26 11.86 -5.91 -22.27
N PRO A 27 11.78 -5.04 -21.26
CA PRO A 27 12.93 -4.71 -20.44
C PRO A 27 13.38 -5.97 -19.66
N GLY A 28 14.67 -6.31 -19.73
CA GLY A 28 15.25 -7.47 -19.04
C GLY A 28 14.92 -7.58 -17.54
N PRO A 29 14.77 -6.49 -16.77
CA PRO A 29 14.28 -6.57 -15.39
C PRO A 29 12.94 -7.25 -15.19
N VAL A 30 12.00 -7.09 -16.11
CA VAL A 30 10.68 -7.74 -16.00
C VAL A 30 10.84 -9.25 -16.15
N LEU A 31 11.71 -9.70 -17.07
CA LEU A 31 11.99 -11.12 -17.23
C LEU A 31 12.77 -11.68 -16.04
N GLY A 32 13.70 -10.93 -15.47
CA GLY A 32 14.40 -11.29 -14.23
C GLY A 32 13.44 -11.47 -13.05
N MET A 33 12.43 -10.60 -12.90
CA MET A 33 11.39 -10.75 -11.88
C MET A 33 10.55 -12.02 -12.08
N LEU A 34 10.17 -12.33 -13.32
CA LEU A 34 9.45 -13.57 -13.66
C LEU A 34 10.28 -14.81 -13.33
N LEU A 35 11.58 -14.78 -13.64
CA LEU A 35 12.50 -15.88 -13.37
C LEU A 35 12.71 -16.06 -11.86
N LEU A 36 12.81 -14.97 -11.11
CA LEU A 36 12.91 -14.98 -9.65
C LEU A 36 11.63 -15.56 -9.05
N PHE A 37 10.47 -15.10 -9.52
CA PHE A 37 9.16 -15.58 -9.10
C PHE A 37 8.98 -17.08 -9.36
N ALA A 38 9.38 -17.57 -10.54
CA ALA A 38 9.36 -18.99 -10.87
C ALA A 38 10.28 -19.80 -9.93
N GLY A 39 11.48 -19.30 -9.66
CA GLY A 39 12.42 -19.92 -8.72
C GLY A 39 11.89 -19.97 -7.29
N LEU A 40 11.24 -18.90 -6.82
CA LEU A 40 10.59 -18.84 -5.50
C LEU A 40 9.38 -19.79 -5.43
N SER A 41 8.60 -19.90 -6.50
CA SER A 41 7.44 -20.78 -6.56
C SER A 41 7.83 -22.26 -6.50
N TRP A 42 8.97 -22.64 -7.09
CA TRP A 42 9.45 -24.02 -7.10
C TRP A 42 10.21 -24.42 -5.82
N ARG A 43 11.07 -23.53 -5.29
CA ARG A 43 12.01 -23.86 -4.20
C ARG A 43 11.59 -23.27 -2.83
N GLY A 44 10.60 -22.39 -2.78
CA GLY A 44 10.26 -21.61 -1.59
C GLY A 44 11.18 -20.40 -1.39
N LEU A 45 10.77 -19.45 -0.54
CA LEU A 45 11.50 -18.20 -0.30
C LEU A 45 12.80 -18.44 0.50
N PRO A 46 13.99 -18.15 -0.06
CA PRO A 46 15.23 -18.18 0.71
C PRO A 46 15.24 -17.07 1.77
N ALA A 47 15.75 -17.40 2.97
CA ALA A 47 15.87 -16.42 4.05
C ALA A 47 16.72 -15.21 3.62
N GLY A 48 16.14 -14.01 3.75
CA GLY A 48 16.83 -12.74 3.51
C GLY A 48 16.67 -12.14 2.10
N VAL A 49 15.94 -12.77 1.17
CA VAL A 49 15.59 -12.15 -0.13
C VAL A 49 14.71 -10.91 0.07
N ALA A 50 13.63 -11.05 0.85
CA ALA A 50 12.74 -9.93 1.17
C ALA A 50 13.49 -8.77 1.83
N GLN A 51 14.25 -9.04 2.89
CA GLN A 51 15.03 -8.01 3.59
C GLN A 51 16.10 -7.34 2.71
N SER A 52 16.72 -8.09 1.77
CA SER A 52 17.67 -7.49 0.81
C SER A 52 16.96 -6.63 -0.22
N ALA A 53 15.77 -7.05 -0.68
CA ALA A 53 14.92 -6.26 -1.57
C ALA A 53 14.46 -4.97 -0.87
N ASP A 54 13.98 -5.03 0.37
CA ASP A 54 13.57 -3.86 1.15
C ASP A 54 14.73 -2.88 1.36
N THR A 55 15.93 -3.40 1.64
CA THR A 55 17.15 -2.58 1.74
C THR A 55 17.46 -1.89 0.40
N LEU A 56 17.33 -2.60 -0.73
CA LEU A 56 17.51 -2.02 -2.07
C LEU A 56 16.44 -0.97 -2.40
N LEU A 57 15.19 -1.22 -2.01
CA LEU A 57 14.08 -0.27 -2.17
C LEU A 57 14.34 1.00 -1.36
N GLY A 58 14.89 0.89 -0.15
CA GLY A 58 15.32 2.05 0.65
C GLY A 58 16.45 2.86 -0.02
N HIS A 59 17.25 2.22 -0.87
CA HIS A 59 18.33 2.85 -1.63
C HIS A 59 18.00 3.08 -3.12
N LEU A 60 16.74 2.90 -3.55
CA LEU A 60 16.29 3.21 -4.91
C LEU A 60 16.63 4.62 -5.38
N PRO A 61 16.67 5.67 -4.53
CA PRO A 61 17.16 6.99 -4.94
C PRO A 61 18.53 6.94 -5.63
N LEU A 62 19.43 6.03 -5.22
CA LEU A 62 20.73 5.85 -5.88
C LEU A 62 20.62 5.28 -7.30
N LEU A 63 19.59 4.48 -7.58
CA LEU A 63 19.33 3.94 -8.92
C LEU A 63 18.63 4.97 -9.84
N PHE A 64 17.90 5.92 -9.25
CA PHE A 64 17.30 7.03 -10.00
C PHE A 64 18.31 8.10 -10.41
N VAL A 65 19.42 8.25 -9.68
CA VAL A 65 20.48 9.22 -10.03
C VAL A 65 21.07 8.94 -11.42
N PRO A 66 21.53 7.72 -11.78
CA PRO A 66 21.99 7.41 -13.13
C PRO A 66 20.94 7.68 -14.22
N ALA A 67 19.67 7.30 -13.96
CA ALA A 67 18.58 7.55 -14.90
C ALA A 67 18.37 9.06 -15.12
N GLY A 68 18.38 9.85 -14.05
CA GLY A 68 18.26 11.30 -14.11
C GLY A 68 19.42 11.98 -14.84
N VAL A 69 20.66 11.57 -14.56
CA VAL A 69 21.86 12.10 -15.24
C VAL A 69 21.82 11.77 -16.73
N GLY A 70 21.35 10.58 -17.12
CA GLY A 70 21.13 10.23 -18.52
C GLY A 70 20.17 11.17 -19.25
N VAL A 71 19.09 11.58 -18.58
CA VAL A 71 18.14 12.58 -19.12
C VAL A 71 18.79 13.96 -19.25
N MET A 72 19.66 14.36 -18.31
CA MET A 72 20.35 15.66 -18.36
C MET A 72 21.28 15.81 -19.57
N VAL A 73 21.81 14.72 -20.13
CA VAL A 73 22.58 14.76 -21.40
C VAL A 73 21.76 15.32 -22.56
N HIS A 74 20.43 15.17 -22.51
CA HIS A 74 19.49 15.68 -23.52
C HIS A 74 18.67 16.87 -23.02
N TRP A 75 19.13 17.56 -21.98
CA TRP A 75 18.41 18.66 -21.34
C TRP A 75 17.93 19.75 -22.32
N GLN A 76 18.74 20.12 -23.32
CA GLN A 76 18.34 21.11 -24.32
C GLN A 76 17.16 20.66 -25.18
N ARG A 77 17.07 19.38 -25.55
CA ARG A 77 15.91 18.83 -26.29
C ARG A 77 14.69 18.75 -25.40
N LEU A 78 14.89 18.38 -24.14
CA LEU A 78 13.83 18.35 -23.14
C LEU A 78 13.19 19.75 -22.96
N LEU A 79 14.01 20.80 -22.95
CA LEU A 79 13.54 22.19 -22.89
C LEU A 79 12.91 22.70 -24.19
N ALA A 80 13.27 22.15 -25.34
CA ALA A 80 12.62 22.51 -26.61
C ALA A 80 11.23 21.84 -26.72
N ASP A 81 11.13 20.58 -26.31
CA ASP A 81 9.94 19.75 -26.50
C ASP A 81 9.08 19.61 -25.23
N TRP A 82 9.35 20.39 -24.18
CA TRP A 82 8.57 20.38 -22.94
C TRP A 82 7.04 20.55 -23.14
N PRO A 83 6.51 21.37 -24.07
CA PRO A 83 5.06 21.44 -24.27
C PRO A 83 4.51 20.12 -24.82
N THR A 84 5.24 19.46 -25.72
CA THR A 84 4.86 18.14 -26.27
C THR A 84 4.88 17.07 -25.19
N LEU A 85 5.88 17.08 -24.31
CA LEU A 85 5.98 16.14 -23.18
C LEU A 85 4.81 16.31 -22.20
N VAL A 86 4.50 17.54 -21.81
CA VAL A 86 3.37 17.84 -20.93
C VAL A 86 2.05 17.46 -21.60
N ALA A 87 1.90 17.80 -22.89
CA ALA A 87 0.72 17.47 -23.68
C ALA A 87 0.56 15.96 -23.92
N ALA A 88 1.63 15.16 -23.92
CA ALA A 88 1.51 13.70 -23.94
C ALA A 88 1.19 13.14 -22.55
N LEU A 89 1.84 13.66 -21.51
CA LEU A 89 1.78 13.13 -20.15
C LEU A 89 0.43 13.36 -19.46
N LEU A 90 -0.11 14.59 -19.52
CA LEU A 90 -1.35 14.96 -18.85
C LEU A 90 -2.56 14.16 -19.37
N PRO A 91 -2.90 14.22 -20.67
CA PRO A 91 -4.03 13.46 -21.19
C PRO A 91 -3.76 11.96 -21.17
N GLY A 92 -2.51 11.49 -21.33
CA GLY A 92 -2.19 10.07 -21.17
C GLY A 92 -2.50 9.56 -19.77
N THR A 93 -2.10 10.30 -18.74
CA THR A 93 -2.38 9.96 -17.33
C THR A 93 -3.88 10.02 -17.05
N LEU A 94 -4.57 11.09 -17.49
CA LEU A 94 -6.01 11.22 -17.34
C LEU A 94 -6.76 10.10 -18.06
N ALA A 95 -6.33 9.73 -19.27
CA ALA A 95 -6.93 8.64 -20.04
C ALA A 95 -6.76 7.30 -19.32
N VAL A 96 -5.57 6.97 -18.81
CA VAL A 96 -5.35 5.74 -18.02
C VAL A 96 -6.25 5.73 -16.79
N LEU A 97 -6.35 6.84 -16.04
CA LEU A 97 -7.23 6.95 -14.88
C LEU A 97 -8.70 6.78 -15.25
N LEU A 98 -9.16 7.43 -16.32
CA LEU A 98 -10.54 7.33 -16.81
C LEU A 98 -10.87 5.92 -17.29
N ILE A 99 -10.01 5.31 -18.11
CA ILE A 99 -10.18 3.94 -18.60
C ILE A 99 -10.21 2.96 -17.43
N THR A 100 -9.32 3.12 -16.45
CA THR A 100 -9.30 2.28 -15.25
C THR A 100 -10.58 2.44 -14.44
N ALA A 101 -11.05 3.69 -14.23
CA ALA A 101 -12.28 3.98 -13.52
C ALA A 101 -13.53 3.43 -14.26
N LEU A 102 -13.58 3.59 -15.58
CA LEU A 102 -14.64 3.06 -16.43
C LEU A 102 -14.64 1.54 -16.44
N THR A 103 -13.47 0.91 -16.54
CA THR A 103 -13.32 -0.56 -16.47
C THR A 103 -13.83 -1.07 -15.12
N MET A 104 -13.45 -0.41 -14.02
CA MET A 104 -13.93 -0.76 -12.69
C MET A 104 -15.45 -0.55 -12.55
N ARG A 105 -16.00 0.54 -13.10
CA ARG A 105 -17.44 0.81 -13.11
C ARG A 105 -18.20 -0.20 -13.96
N ALA A 106 -17.68 -0.56 -15.13
CA ALA A 106 -18.25 -1.57 -16.01
C ALA A 106 -18.22 -2.95 -15.36
N MET A 107 -17.12 -3.32 -14.70
CA MET A 107 -17.02 -4.55 -13.92
C MET A 107 -18.06 -4.58 -12.78
N ARG A 108 -18.19 -3.49 -12.01
CA ARG A 108 -19.19 -3.38 -10.93
C ARG A 108 -20.63 -3.41 -11.46
N TRP A 109 -20.86 -2.86 -12.65
CA TRP A 109 -22.16 -2.86 -13.30
C TRP A 109 -22.53 -4.24 -13.86
N LEU A 110 -21.56 -4.95 -14.45
CA LEU A 110 -21.76 -6.30 -15.00
C LEU A 110 -21.85 -7.36 -13.90
N LEU A 111 -21.13 -7.19 -12.79
CA LEU A 111 -21.20 -8.04 -11.60
C LEU A 111 -22.34 -7.61 -10.66
N GLY A 112 -23.50 -7.29 -11.25
CA GLY A 112 -24.68 -6.66 -10.64
C GLY A 112 -25.03 -7.13 -9.22
N PRO A 113 -25.76 -6.29 -8.47
CA PRO A 113 -25.66 -6.21 -7.02
C PRO A 113 -25.86 -7.56 -6.32
N ARG A 114 -24.83 -8.06 -5.63
CA ARG A 114 -25.07 -8.64 -4.30
C ARG A 114 -25.25 -7.47 -3.31
N ALA A 115 -26.31 -6.70 -3.54
CA ALA A 115 -26.89 -5.85 -2.52
C ALA A 115 -27.52 -6.76 -1.45
N GLY A 116 -26.70 -7.28 -0.54
CA GLY A 116 -27.11 -7.21 0.85
C GLY A 116 -26.97 -5.73 1.21
N GLY A 117 -28.02 -4.91 1.20
CA GLY A 117 -29.25 -5.17 1.93
C GLY A 117 -28.96 -5.03 3.42
N GLY A 118 -28.47 -3.85 3.84
CA GLY A 118 -28.09 -3.64 5.25
C GLY A 118 -27.48 -2.28 5.52
N GLY A 119 -28.20 -1.19 5.20
CA GLY A 119 -27.77 0.15 5.61
C GLY A 119 -28.86 1.19 5.39
N PRO A 120 -29.73 1.37 6.38
CA PRO A 120 -29.82 2.69 7.00
C PRO A 120 -29.53 2.56 8.49
N GLY A 121 -28.28 2.85 8.87
CA GLY A 121 -27.98 3.22 10.24
C GLY A 121 -28.65 4.55 10.57
N GLY A 122 -29.30 4.63 11.74
CA GLY A 122 -29.67 5.94 12.29
C GLY A 122 -30.87 6.03 13.23
N ARG A 123 -31.54 4.95 13.65
CA ARG A 123 -32.77 5.10 14.48
C ARG A 123 -32.91 4.28 15.78
N THR A 124 -31.95 3.44 16.16
CA THR A 124 -32.08 2.64 17.40
C THR A 124 -31.07 2.95 18.51
N GLN A 125 -30.09 3.83 18.28
CA GLN A 125 -29.14 4.19 19.34
C GLN A 125 -29.61 5.36 20.23
N SER A 126 -30.63 6.12 19.83
CA SER A 126 -31.18 7.22 20.64
C SER A 126 -32.18 6.78 21.72
N ALA A 127 -32.64 5.52 21.70
CA ALA A 127 -33.62 5.02 22.68
C ALA A 127 -33.01 4.19 23.81
N ALA A 128 -31.78 3.66 23.64
CA ALA A 128 -31.12 2.81 24.64
C ALA A 128 -30.23 3.59 25.64
N GLN A 129 -30.00 4.89 25.41
CA GLN A 129 -29.10 5.70 26.24
C GLN A 129 -29.84 6.67 27.18
N ALA A 130 -31.17 6.65 27.19
CA ALA A 130 -32.02 7.44 28.10
C ALA A 130 -32.53 6.65 29.31
N SER A 131 -32.14 5.38 29.49
CA SER A 131 -32.62 4.50 30.57
C SER A 131 -31.53 4.08 31.57
N THR A 132 -30.29 4.54 31.38
CA THR A 132 -29.16 4.25 32.28
C THR A 132 -28.48 5.55 32.70
N ASP A 133 -29.25 6.46 33.29
CA ASP A 133 -28.75 7.54 34.15
C ASP A 133 -29.64 7.63 35.40
N GLY A 134 -30.02 6.45 35.90
CA GLY A 134 -30.91 6.26 37.03
C GLY A 134 -30.29 5.34 38.06
N GLY A 135 -29.41 5.90 38.90
CA GLY A 135 -29.13 5.37 40.23
C GLY A 135 -27.71 4.82 40.43
N THR A 136 -27.21 5.09 41.65
CA THR A 136 -25.91 4.70 42.26
C THR A 136 -24.73 5.49 41.69
N ASP A 137 -24.16 6.49 42.37
CA ASP A 137 -23.67 6.49 43.75
C ASP A 137 -23.70 7.89 44.39
N GLY A 138 -24.12 7.98 45.66
CA GLY A 138 -24.00 9.24 46.42
C GLY A 138 -24.94 9.36 47.61
N GLY A 139 -24.98 8.35 48.48
CA GLY A 139 -25.82 8.39 49.68
C GLY A 139 -25.11 7.81 50.90
N ALA A 140 -24.66 8.70 51.78
CA ALA A 140 -24.77 8.52 53.24
C ALA A 140 -23.81 7.56 53.98
N GLU A 141 -22.48 7.73 53.84
CA GLU A 141 -21.52 7.11 54.79
C GLU A 141 -20.58 8.09 55.52
N THR A 142 -20.77 9.41 55.41
CA THR A 142 -19.82 10.40 55.97
C THR A 142 -20.29 11.20 57.18
N ALA A 143 -21.44 10.90 57.81
CA ALA A 143 -21.87 11.72 58.95
C ALA A 143 -22.84 11.01 59.90
N LEU A 144 -22.43 9.96 60.62
CA LEU A 144 -23.11 9.52 61.86
C LEU A 144 -22.29 8.46 62.65
N GLY A 145 -20.97 8.68 62.77
CA GLY A 145 -20.05 7.83 63.55
C GLY A 145 -19.21 8.60 64.58
N ALA A 146 -19.57 9.86 64.87
CA ALA A 146 -18.84 10.72 65.79
C ALA A 146 -19.82 11.41 66.74
N GLY A 147 -20.00 10.82 67.93
CA GLY A 147 -20.68 11.45 69.05
C GLY A 147 -21.97 10.78 69.48
N ALA A 148 -21.88 9.63 70.16
CA ALA A 148 -22.78 9.25 71.25
C ALA A 148 -22.46 7.85 71.79
N ARG A 149 -21.38 7.73 72.58
CA ARG A 149 -21.37 6.86 73.76
C ARG A 149 -20.22 7.25 74.67
N ALA A 150 -20.55 8.18 75.57
CA ALA A 150 -19.84 8.40 76.82
C ALA A 150 -19.92 7.12 77.68
N GLY A 151 -18.93 6.94 78.55
CA GLY A 151 -18.78 5.77 79.41
C GLY A 151 -19.88 5.55 80.45
N HIS A 152 -19.85 4.47 81.21
CA HIS A 152 -19.04 3.25 81.12
C HIS A 152 -19.77 2.22 81.98
N GLY A 153 -20.37 1.21 81.36
CA GLY A 153 -21.37 0.36 82.04
C GLY A 153 -22.80 0.77 81.73
#